data_AF-A0A3D4UZD9-F1
#
_entry.id   AF-A0A3D4UZD9-F1
#
_cell.length_a   1.000
_cell.length_b   1.000
_cell.length_c   1.000
_cell.angle_alpha   90.00
_cell.angle_beta   90.00
_cell.angle_gamma   90.00
#
_symmetry.space_group_name_H-M   'P 1'
#
loop_
_entity.id
_entity.type
_entity.pdbx_description
1 polymer ?
#
loop_
_entity_poly.entity_id
_entity_poly.type
_entity_poly.pdbx_seq_one_letter_code
_entity_poly.pdbx_strand_id
1 'polypeptide(L)' 'RDAGGHGFLIEIDGGVSLKNIEKVAEAGADVLVAGSSVFKADDISARVNELMGKLES' A
#
# COMPACT_ATOMS: atom_id res chain seq x y z
N ARG A 1 5.42 4.15 -18.70
CA ARG A 1 6.62 3.91 -17.88
C ARG A 1 7.64 3.12 -18.69
N ASP A 2 7.37 1.83 -18.90
CA ASP A 2 8.33 0.90 -19.51
C ASP A 2 8.57 1.17 -21.01
N ALA A 3 7.51 1.44 -21.78
CA ALA A 3 7.62 1.77 -23.21
C ALA A 3 8.43 3.06 -23.50
N GLY A 4 8.53 3.96 -22.52
CA GLY A 4 9.32 5.21 -22.61
C GLY A 4 10.70 5.10 -21.96
N GLY A 5 11.06 3.95 -21.38
CA GLY A 5 12.30 3.79 -20.63
C GLY A 5 12.39 4.63 -19.35
N HIS A 6 11.25 5.00 -18.75
CA HIS A 6 11.21 5.82 -17.54
C HIS A 6 11.04 4.93 -16.30
N GLY A 7 11.90 5.11 -15.28
CA GLY A 7 11.89 4.31 -14.05
C GLY A 7 11.29 5.03 -12.84
N PHE A 8 10.21 5.80 -13.02
CA PHE A 8 9.54 6.46 -11.90
C PHE A 8 8.64 5.48 -11.13
N LEU A 9 8.53 5.70 -9.83
CA LEU A 9 7.60 5.01 -8.94
C LEU A 9 6.22 5.68 -8.98
N ILE A 10 5.18 4.88 -8.79
CA ILE A 10 3.80 5.34 -8.64
C ILE A 10 3.41 5.20 -7.18
N GLU A 11 3.12 6.34 -6.52
CA GLU A 11 2.62 6.39 -5.15
C GLU A 11 1.11 6.61 -5.12
N ILE A 12 0.43 5.93 -4.20
CA ILE A 12 -0.98 6.20 -3.87
C ILE A 12 -1.09 6.64 -2.41
N ASP A 13 -1.51 7.90 -2.22
CA ASP A 13 -1.80 8.50 -0.91
C ASP A 13 -3.29 8.86 -0.78
N GLY A 14 -3.95 8.21 0.18
CA GLY A 14 -5.36 8.43 0.50
C GLY A 14 -6.17 7.14 0.54
N GLY A 15 -6.69 6.82 1.73
CA GLY A 15 -7.66 5.73 1.89
C GLY A 15 -7.11 4.31 1.72
N VAL A 16 -5.79 4.11 1.71
CA VAL A 16 -5.18 2.77 1.71
C VAL A 16 -5.42 2.09 3.07
N SER A 17 -5.94 0.87 3.03
CA SER A 17 -6.29 0.05 4.18
C SER A 17 -6.31 -1.45 3.85
N LEU A 18 -6.53 -2.31 4.84
CA LEU A 18 -6.68 -3.76 4.65
C LEU A 18 -7.74 -4.18 3.61
N LYS A 19 -8.70 -3.29 3.31
CA LYS A 19 -9.80 -3.58 2.37
C LYS A 19 -9.40 -3.44 0.91
N ASN A 20 -8.36 -2.65 0.61
CA ASN A 20 -8.00 -2.28 -0.75
C ASN A 20 -6.50 -2.36 -1.06
N ILE A 21 -5.63 -2.57 -0.09
CA ILE A 21 -4.18 -2.54 -0.28
C ILE A 21 -3.71 -3.49 -1.41
N GLU A 22 -4.21 -4.74 -1.45
CA GLU A 22 -3.96 -5.71 -2.52
C GLU A 22 -4.34 -5.14 -3.89
N LYS A 23 -5.57 -4.63 -4.02
CA LYS A 23 -6.10 -4.10 -5.28
C LYS A 23 -5.32 -2.89 -5.79
N VAL A 24 -4.86 -2.03 -4.87
CA VAL A 24 -4.07 -0.85 -5.24
C VAL A 24 -2.67 -1.28 -5.72
N ALA A 25 -2.05 -2.26 -5.05
CA ALA A 25 -0.78 -2.83 -5.49
C ALA A 25 -0.92 -3.52 -6.86
N GLU A 26 -1.93 -4.37 -7.04
CA GLU A 26 -2.24 -5.05 -8.31
C GLU A 26 -2.52 -4.08 -9.46
N ALA A 27 -3.09 -2.90 -9.17
CA ALA A 27 -3.30 -1.84 -10.16
C ALA A 27 -2.00 -1.17 -10.63
N GLY A 28 -0.86 -1.50 -10.02
CA GLY A 28 0.47 -1.04 -10.43
C GLY A 28 1.06 0.08 -9.58
N ALA A 29 0.56 0.29 -8.35
CA ALA A 29 1.21 1.18 -7.40
C ALA A 29 2.49 0.53 -6.87
N ASP A 30 3.58 1.30 -6.84
CA ASP A 30 4.87 0.87 -6.32
C ASP A 30 5.03 1.27 -4.84
N VAL A 31 4.38 2.36 -4.42
CA VAL A 31 4.40 2.89 -3.04
C VAL A 31 2.97 3.14 -2.55
N LEU A 32 2.69 2.76 -1.31
CA LEU A 32 1.36 2.82 -0.71
C LEU A 32 1.43 3.59 0.63
N VAL A 33 0.67 4.67 0.75
CA VAL A 33 0.64 5.48 1.98
C VAL A 33 -0.60 5.16 2.80
N ALA A 34 -0.39 4.47 3.93
CA ALA A 34 -1.44 4.04 4.84
C ALA A 34 -1.38 4.81 6.18
N GLY A 35 -1.84 6.07 6.19
CA GLY A 35 -1.83 6.90 7.40
C GLY A 35 -2.85 6.47 8.46
N SER A 36 -4.12 6.82 8.28
CA SER A 36 -5.18 6.55 9.26
C SER A 36 -5.40 5.05 9.50
N SER A 37 -5.18 4.21 8.49
CA SER A 37 -5.28 2.75 8.64
C SER A 37 -4.24 2.19 9.61
N VAL A 38 -3.08 2.84 9.79
CA VAL A 38 -2.02 2.44 10.73
C VAL A 38 -2.18 3.17 12.06
N PHE A 39 -2.15 4.51 12.06
CA PHE A 39 -2.06 5.30 13.30
C PHE A 39 -3.34 5.38 14.13
N LYS A 40 -4.48 4.91 13.62
CA LYS A 40 -5.72 4.76 14.40
C LYS A 40 -5.99 3.32 14.85
N ALA A 41 -5.08 2.39 14.60
CA ALA A 41 -5.21 1.03 15.10
C ALA A 41 -4.86 0.98 16.60
N ASP A 42 -5.49 0.08 17.33
CA ASP A 42 -5.19 -0.15 18.75
C ASP A 42 -3.75 -0.67 18.95
N ASP A 43 -3.26 -1.46 17.99
CA ASP A 43 -1.87 -1.91 17.89
C ASP A 43 -1.32 -1.58 16.50
N ILE A 44 -0.43 -0.59 16.46
CA ILE A 44 0.25 -0.13 15.25
C ILE A 44 1.12 -1.24 14.64
N SER A 45 1.85 -1.98 15.47
CA SER A 45 2.79 -3.00 15.00
C SER A 45 2.03 -4.17 14.38
N ALA A 46 0.96 -4.62 15.05
CA ALA A 46 0.08 -5.65 14.52
C ALA A 46 -0.54 -5.21 13.19
N ARG A 47 -1.03 -3.97 13.09
CA ARG A 47 -1.64 -3.45 11.87
C ARG A 47 -0.66 -3.35 10.70
N VAL A 48 0.59 -2.96 10.94
CA VAL A 48 1.62 -2.97 9.89
C VAL A 48 1.85 -4.39 9.39
N ASN A 49 1.96 -5.37 10.29
CA ASN A 49 2.11 -6.78 9.91
C ASN A 49 0.91 -7.30 9.11
N GLU A 50 -0.32 -6.94 9.48
CA GLU A 50 -1.52 -7.29 8.72
C GLU A 50 -1.49 -6.72 7.29
N LEU A 51 -1.06 -5.45 7.13
CA LEU A 51 -0.94 -4.80 5.82
C LEU A 51 0.18 -5.43 4.97
N MET A 52 1.31 -5.78 5.58
CA MET A 52 2.41 -6.45 4.87
C MET A 52 2.04 -7.88 4.47
N GLY A 53 1.40 -8.64 5.37
CA GLY A 53 0.95 -10.01 5.06
C GLY A 53 -0.08 -10.06 3.93
N LYS A 54 -0.82 -8.96 3.71
CA LYS A 54 -1.73 -8.79 2.57
C LYS A 54 -1.02 -8.60 1.22
N LEU A 55 0.24 -8.17 1.21
CA LEU A 55 1.02 -7.96 -0.02
C LEU A 55 1.92 -9.15 -0.37
N GLU A 56 2.15 -10.05 0.59
CA GLU A 56 3.00 -11.24 0.42
C GLU A 56 2.23 -12.48 -0.09
N SER A 57 0.91 -12.37 -0.24
CA SER A 57 -0.01 -13.44 -0.69
C SER A 57 -0.38 -13.32 -2.16
#